data_AF-A0A8J2RA11-F1
#
_entry.id   AF-A0A8J2RA11-F1
#
_cell.length_a   1.000
_cell.length_b   1.000
_cell.length_c   1.000
_cell.angle_alpha   90.00
_cell.angle_beta   90.00
_cell.angle_gamma   90.00
#
_symmetry.space_group_name_H-M   'P 1'
#
loop_
_entity.id
_entity.type
_entity.pdbx_description
1 polymer ?
#
loop_
_entity_poly.entity_id
_entity_poly.type
_entity_poly.pdbx_seq_one_letter_code
_entity_poly.pdbx_strand_id
1 'polypeptide(L)' 'MSMEEGEPVDLYIYDLTKGLASLLSPAILGRQVEGVWHTAVVVFGREYFYGGGGVTSCAPVGTHTHTHTHTHVT' A
#
# COMPACT_ATOMS: atom_id res chain seq x y z
N MET A 1 16.06 -25.01 -22.83
CA MET A 1 15.60 -23.62 -22.63
C MET A 1 14.63 -23.68 -21.47
N SER A 2 15.13 -23.42 -20.26
CA SER A 2 14.30 -23.27 -19.07
C SER A 2 13.39 -22.07 -19.32
N MET A 3 12.08 -22.24 -19.19
CA MET A 3 11.17 -21.10 -19.08
C MET A 3 11.57 -20.36 -17.81
N GLU A 4 11.98 -19.10 -17.92
CA GLU A 4 11.99 -18.21 -16.76
C GLU A 4 10.55 -18.07 -16.31
N GLU A 5 10.20 -18.81 -15.27
CA GLU A 5 8.96 -18.63 -14.54
C GLU A 5 9.05 -17.25 -13.87
N GLY A 6 8.16 -16.33 -14.25
CA GLY A 6 8.19 -14.96 -13.72
C GLY A 6 7.96 -14.94 -12.21
N GLU A 7 8.50 -13.93 -11.53
CA GLU A 7 8.23 -13.73 -10.10
C GLU A 7 6.84 -13.08 -9.92
N PRO A 8 5.99 -13.57 -8.99
CA PRO A 8 4.74 -12.90 -8.66
C PRO A 8 5.00 -11.47 -8.16
N VAL A 9 4.21 -10.53 -8.66
CA VAL A 9 4.25 -9.12 -8.27
C VAL A 9 2.89 -8.75 -7.70
N ASP A 10 2.87 -8.39 -6.43
CA ASP A 10 1.66 -7.98 -5.73
C ASP A 10 1.63 -6.48 -5.53
N LEU A 11 0.43 -5.88 -5.62
CA LEU A 11 0.20 -4.50 -5.21
C LEU A 11 -0.47 -4.47 -3.84
N TYR A 12 0.23 -3.92 -2.86
CA TYR A 12 -0.30 -3.68 -1.53
C TYR A 12 -0.93 -2.28 -1.51
N ILE A 13 -2.17 -2.18 -1.05
CA ILE A 13 -2.93 -0.93 -0.94
C ILE A 13 -3.34 -0.70 0.51
N TYR A 14 -2.99 0.45 1.07
CA TYR A 14 -3.24 0.85 2.45
C TYR A 14 -4.10 2.11 2.51
N ASP A 15 -5.13 2.12 3.35
CA ASP A 15 -5.75 3.37 3.78
C ASP A 15 -5.00 3.93 4.99
N LEU A 16 -4.25 5.00 4.78
CA LEU A 16 -3.50 5.70 5.82
C LEU A 16 -4.40 6.31 6.89
N THR A 17 -5.67 6.54 6.58
CA THR A 17 -6.64 7.10 7.53
C THR A 17 -7.40 6.03 8.31
N LYS A 18 -7.25 4.75 7.98
CA LYS A 18 -7.95 3.63 8.64
C LYS A 18 -9.47 3.82 8.68
N GLY A 19 -10.05 4.28 7.58
CA GLY A 19 -11.48 4.57 7.42
C GLY A 19 -11.92 5.95 7.91
N LEU A 20 -11.03 6.76 8.50
CA LEU A 20 -11.43 8.10 8.97
C LEU A 20 -11.69 9.06 7.80
N ALA A 21 -11.02 8.91 6.67
CA ALA A 21 -11.28 9.74 5.49
C ALA A 21 -12.73 9.59 5.01
N SER A 22 -13.25 8.35 4.95
CA SER A 22 -14.64 8.12 4.53
C SER A 22 -15.66 8.72 5.49
N LEU A 23 -15.33 8.83 6.79
CA LEU A 23 -16.22 9.43 7.77
C LEU A 23 -16.12 10.97 7.82
N LEU A 24 -14.92 11.52 7.76
CA LEU A 24 -14.66 12.93 8.08
C LEU A 24 -14.49 13.84 6.86
N SER A 25 -14.29 13.26 5.67
CA SER A 25 -13.98 14.05 4.47
C SER A 25 -15.02 15.10 4.08
N PRO A 26 -16.35 14.87 4.19
CA PRO A 26 -17.32 15.92 3.85
C PRO A 26 -17.19 17.15 4.73
N ALA A 27 -16.90 16.94 6.02
CA ALA A 27 -16.80 18.03 6.99
C ALA A 27 -15.49 18.82 6.84
N ILE A 28 -14.38 18.13 6.55
CA ILE A 28 -13.04 18.75 6.50
C ILE A 28 -12.74 19.31 5.10
N LEU A 29 -13.08 18.55 4.05
CA LEU A 29 -12.71 18.86 2.67
C LEU A 29 -13.88 19.39 1.83
N GLY A 30 -15.10 19.40 2.36
CA GLY A 30 -16.30 19.75 1.61
C GLY A 30 -16.68 18.73 0.53
N ARG A 31 -16.02 17.57 0.50
CA ARG A 31 -16.25 16.50 -0.47
C ARG A 31 -16.00 15.13 0.15
N GLN A 32 -16.77 14.13 -0.29
CA GLN A 32 -16.56 12.74 0.09
C GLN A 32 -15.30 12.19 -0.59
N VAL A 33 -14.43 11.53 0.20
CA VAL A 33 -13.37 10.64 -0.29
C VAL A 33 -13.40 9.34 0.49
N GLU A 34 -13.04 8.23 -0.15
CA GLU A 34 -13.10 6.90 0.46
C GLU A 34 -11.91 6.59 1.39
N GLY A 35 -10.75 7.20 1.13
CA GLY A 35 -9.50 6.85 1.81
C GLY A 35 -8.38 7.82 1.43
N VAL A 36 -7.27 7.74 2.19
CA VAL A 36 -5.98 8.27 1.73
C VAL A 36 -5.09 7.08 1.43
N TRP A 37 -4.96 6.77 0.15
CA TRP A 37 -4.32 5.54 -0.30
C TRP A 37 -2.79 5.68 -0.34
N HIS A 38 -2.10 4.71 0.23
CA HIS A 38 -0.68 4.47 0.05
C HIS A 38 -0.49 3.09 -0.56
N THR A 39 0.47 2.93 -1.47
CA THR A 39 0.70 1.68 -2.18
C THR A 39 2.15 1.25 -2.14
N ALA A 40 2.37 -0.05 -2.18
CA ALA A 40 3.69 -0.64 -2.29
C ALA A 40 3.68 -1.84 -3.24
N VAL A 41 4.80 -2.07 -3.93
CA VAL A 41 5.00 -3.25 -4.77
C VAL A 41 5.70 -4.32 -3.95
N VAL A 42 5.17 -5.54 -3.95
CA VAL A 42 5.82 -6.69 -3.31
C VAL A 42 6.26 -7.67 -4.38
N VAL A 43 7.56 -7.95 -4.40
CA VAL A 43 8.20 -8.89 -5.34
C VAL A 43 9.48 -9.39 -4.69
N PHE A 44 9.91 -10.62 -5.00
CA PHE A 44 11.10 -11.24 -4.41
C PHE A 44 11.10 -11.26 -2.87
N GLY A 45 9.92 -11.44 -2.27
CA GLY A 45 9.73 -11.44 -0.81
C GLY A 45 10.06 -10.11 -0.13
N ARG A 46 10.01 -8.99 -0.86
CA ARG A 46 10.34 -7.66 -0.36
C ARG A 46 9.31 -6.63 -0.81
N GLU A 47 9.00 -5.70 0.08
CA GLU A 47 8.10 -4.59 -0.20
C GLU A 47 8.89 -3.33 -0.57
N TYR A 48 8.47 -2.66 -1.65
CA TYR A 48 9.08 -1.46 -2.20
C TYR A 48 8.06 -0.34 -2.30
N PHE A 49 8.42 0.84 -1.80
CA PHE A 49 7.56 2.02 -1.84
C PHE A 49 8.37 3.31 -1.97
N TYR A 50 7.70 4.39 -2.36
CA TYR A 50 8.29 5.71 -2.52
C TYR A 50 7.70 6.69 -1.50
N GLY A 51 8.55 7.51 -0.88
CA GLY A 51 8.16 8.52 0.09
C GLY A 51 9.15 9.68 0.18
N GLY A 52 9.07 10.46 1.26
CA GLY A 52 9.91 11.66 1.44
C GLY A 52 11.42 11.41 1.46
N GLY A 53 11.86 10.18 1.73
CA GLY A 53 13.26 9.75 1.67
C GLY A 53 13.67 9.11 0.33
N GLY A 54 12.81 9.09 -0.68
CA GLY A 54 13.02 8.39 -1.95
C GLY A 54 12.47 6.96 -1.93
N VAL A 55 13.05 6.09 -2.77
CA VAL A 55 12.68 4.68 -2.86
C VAL A 55 13.26 3.92 -1.67
N THR A 56 12.39 3.26 -0.91
CA THR A 56 12.77 2.49 0.29
C THR A 56 12.16 1.08 0.20
N SER A 57 12.72 0.13 0.95
CA SER A 57 12.17 -1.22 1.06
C SER A 57 12.19 -1.76 2.49
N CYS A 58 11.30 -2.70 2.78
CA CYS A 58 11.21 -3.40 4.05
C CYS A 58 10.80 -4.87 3.83
N ALA A 59 10.81 -5.66 4.91
CA ALA A 59 10.09 -6.93 4.89
C ALA A 59 8.60 -6.66 4.61
N PRO A 60 7.89 -7.53 3.87
CA PRO A 60 6.46 -7.37 3.63
C PRO A 60 5.71 -7.18 4.95
N VAL A 61 4.81 -6.19 5.02
CA VAL A 61 4.04 -5.87 6.25
C VAL A 61 4.93 -5.36 7.41
N GLY A 62 6.18 -4.99 7.14
CA GLY A 62 7.19 -4.69 8.16
C GLY A 62 7.15 -3.27 8.75
N THR A 63 6.33 -2.37 8.23
CA THR A 63 6.19 -1.00 8.77
C THR A 63 4.91 -0.87 9.61
N HIS A 64 4.96 -0.06 10.67
CA HIS A 64 3.83 0.16 11.59
C HIS A 64 2.54 0.64 10.91
N THR A 65 2.64 1.23 9.72
CA THR A 65 1.52 1.68 8.90
C THR A 65 0.89 0.56 8.07
N HIS A 66 1.57 -0.56 7.87
CA HIS A 66 1.20 -1.59 6.89
C HIS A 66 0.56 -2.84 7.50
N THR A 67 0.44 -2.90 8.82
CA THR A 67 0.04 -4.12 9.55
C THR A 67 -1.45 -4.44 9.53
N HIS A 68 -2.37 -3.51 9.23
CA HIS A 68 -3.82 -3.72 9.46
C HIS A 68 -4.76 -3.41 8.28
N THR A 69 -4.25 -2.95 7.14
CA THR A 69 -5.07 -2.61 5.96
C THR A 69 -4.45 -3.18 4.70
N HIS A 70 -4.13 -4.47 4.70
CA HIS A 70 -3.64 -5.14 3.50
C HIS A 70 -4.82 -5.71 2.70
N THR A 71 -5.11 -5.13 1.54
CA THR A 71 -5.86 -5.81 0.49
C THR A 71 -4.87 -6.27 -0.55
N HIS A 72 -4.70 -7.59 -0.70
CA HIS A 72 -3.96 -8.20 -1.79
C HIS A 72 -4.77 -8.03 -3.07
N VAL A 73 -4.22 -7.35 -4.07
CA VAL A 73 -4.79 -7.31 -5.41
C VAL A 73 -3.82 -8.03 -6.33
N THR A 74 -4.26 -9.18 -6.84
CA THR A 74 -3.54 -10.06 -7.78
C THR A 74 -3.74 -9.61 -9.22
#